data_AF-A0A258TRD3-F1
#
_entry.id   AF-A0A258TRD3-F1
#
_cell.length_a   1.000
_cell.length_b   1.000
_cell.length_c   1.000
_cell.angle_alpha   90.00
_cell.angle_beta   90.00
_cell.angle_gamma   90.00
#
_symmetry.space_group_name_H-M   'P 1'
#
loop_
_entity.id
_entity.type
_entity.pdbx_description
1 polymer ?
#
loop_
_entity_poly.entity_id
_entity_poly.type
_entity_poly.pdbx_seq_one_letter_code
_entity_poly.pdbx_strand_id
1 'polypeptide(L)'
;MTIQPNGEAGVSIRQTFSNPLVYLDHWAVRLFSNDEALADRFIAALHAAQGTWLFSHMNLSEFTAMRDIPTARSVETLLQRAFPYFYVLDTVSDTPYFREDQAGRPGPPEAPDTHWMLRDLCDRAVISGGTFNAHRFISDAIDHADELMPIFEQMKRDIANHITAIRQAVFANQDRRTLVPDRYMRLIDIFKEELLVEPAGQANQRFRDNDAVDFVHALPACQLCDMVLLDTAWCHKVALATLRIREAGIECKIAACYSSNGVDDFLAALEAESR
;
A
#
# COMPACT_ATOMS: atom_id res chain seq x y z
N MET A 1 2.34 -15.32 5.49
CA MET A 1 3.77 -15.62 5.23
C MET A 1 4.21 -16.86 5.99
N THR A 2 5.03 -17.72 5.38
CA THR A 2 5.59 -18.93 6.01
C THR A 2 7.10 -19.02 5.78
N ILE A 3 7.83 -19.54 6.76
CA ILE A 3 9.28 -19.77 6.70
C ILE A 3 9.52 -21.27 6.85
N GLN A 4 10.25 -21.89 5.93
CA GLN A 4 10.53 -23.32 5.94
C GLN A 4 12.02 -23.60 5.69
N PRO A 5 12.63 -24.62 6.34
CA PRO A 5 13.97 -25.06 5.98
C PRO A 5 14.04 -25.54 4.52
N ASN A 6 15.10 -25.18 3.79
CA ASN A 6 15.29 -25.59 2.40
C ASN A 6 16.27 -26.77 2.22
N GLY A 7 16.79 -27.34 3.32
CA GLY A 7 17.69 -28.50 3.31
C GLY A 7 19.20 -28.18 3.29
N GLU A 8 19.60 -26.96 2.91
CA GLU A 8 21.02 -26.55 2.81
C GLU A 8 21.41 -25.51 3.87
N ALA A 9 21.02 -25.74 5.12
CA ALA A 9 21.15 -24.76 6.22
C ALA A 9 20.49 -23.38 5.95
N GLY A 10 19.72 -23.25 4.86
CA GLY A 10 18.97 -22.07 4.50
C GLY A 10 17.48 -22.21 4.82
N VAL A 11 16.76 -21.11 4.64
CA VAL A 11 15.30 -21.07 4.69
C VAL A 11 14.75 -20.57 3.37
N SER A 12 13.52 -20.94 3.07
CA SER A 12 12.67 -20.29 2.08
C SER A 12 11.57 -19.52 2.80
N ILE A 13 11.30 -18.30 2.34
CA ILE A 13 10.11 -17.55 2.73
C ILE A 13 9.14 -17.60 1.57
N ARG A 14 7.90 -17.96 1.87
CA ARG A 14 6.78 -17.87 0.94
C ARG A 14 5.73 -16.93 1.53
N GLN A 15 5.24 -16.00 0.72
CA GLN A 15 4.13 -15.14 1.11
C GLN A 15 2.84 -15.58 0.42
N THR A 16 1.76 -15.54 1.19
CA THR A 16 0.38 -15.75 0.76
C THR A 16 -0.44 -14.74 1.54
N PHE A 17 -1.61 -14.39 1.02
CA PHE A 17 -2.52 -13.48 1.70
C PHE A 17 -3.91 -14.10 1.84
N SER A 18 -4.67 -13.57 2.79
CA SER A 18 -6.06 -13.91 3.08
C SER A 18 -6.83 -12.64 3.40
N ASN A 19 -8.11 -12.62 3.00
CA ASN A 19 -9.00 -11.50 3.32
C ASN A 19 -9.43 -11.56 4.81
N PRO A 20 -9.60 -10.40 5.47
CA PRO A 20 -9.50 -9.07 4.88
C PRO A 20 -8.06 -8.63 4.60
N LEU A 21 -7.83 -8.08 3.41
CA LEU A 21 -6.60 -7.39 3.04
C LEU A 21 -6.66 -5.95 3.55
N VAL A 22 -5.64 -5.53 4.30
CA VAL A 22 -5.55 -4.18 4.85
C VAL A 22 -4.29 -3.48 4.42
N TYR A 23 -4.37 -2.18 4.12
CA TYR A 23 -3.21 -1.33 3.86
C TYR A 23 -3.17 -0.14 4.81
N LEU A 24 -1.99 0.13 5.34
CA LEU A 24 -1.72 1.29 6.17
C LEU A 24 -0.76 2.20 5.42
N ASP A 25 -1.22 3.41 5.11
CA ASP A 25 -0.33 4.48 4.68
C ASP A 25 0.73 4.78 5.77
N HIS A 26 1.87 5.36 5.40
CA HIS A 26 3.00 5.54 6.30
C HIS A 26 2.66 6.32 7.57
N TRP A 27 1.81 7.35 7.49
CA TRP A 27 1.35 8.04 8.70
C TRP A 27 0.58 7.10 9.65
N ALA A 28 -0.22 6.17 9.10
CA ALA A 28 -1.00 5.22 9.89
C ALA A 28 -0.09 4.14 10.49
N VAL A 29 0.90 3.66 9.73
CA VAL A 29 1.95 2.77 10.27
C VAL A 29 2.62 3.40 11.49
N ARG A 30 2.98 4.69 11.40
CA ARG A 30 3.57 5.43 12.52
C ARG A 30 2.60 5.60 13.69
N LEU A 31 1.32 5.85 13.42
CA LEU A 31 0.31 5.97 14.46
C LEU A 31 0.22 4.66 15.26
N PHE A 32 0.02 3.54 14.57
CA PHE A 32 -0.08 2.23 15.22
C PHE A 32 1.23 1.81 15.89
N SER A 33 2.40 2.14 15.32
CA SER A 33 3.66 1.77 15.96
C SER A 33 3.94 2.55 17.24
N ASN A 34 3.43 3.77 17.35
CA ASN A 34 3.75 4.68 18.47
C ASN A 34 2.73 4.64 19.60
N ASP A 35 1.59 3.99 19.40
CA ASP A 35 0.54 3.81 20.40
C ASP A 35 0.33 2.31 20.65
N GLU A 36 0.77 1.83 21.82
CA GLU A 36 0.71 0.41 22.18
C GLU A 36 -0.72 -0.13 22.24
N ALA A 37 -1.69 0.66 22.71
CA ALA A 37 -3.07 0.23 22.78
C ALA A 37 -3.70 0.07 21.39
N LEU A 38 -3.39 1.00 20.48
CA LEU A 38 -3.80 0.88 19.07
C LEU A 38 -3.10 -0.29 18.38
N ALA A 39 -1.80 -0.49 18.62
CA ALA A 39 -1.05 -1.63 18.10
C ALA A 39 -1.68 -2.96 18.55
N ASP A 40 -1.99 -3.08 19.83
CA ASP A 40 -2.62 -4.26 20.43
C ASP A 40 -3.97 -4.57 19.79
N ARG A 41 -4.81 -3.55 19.66
CA ARG A 41 -6.13 -3.70 19.04
C ARG A 41 -6.03 -4.10 17.57
N PHE A 42 -5.16 -3.45 16.80
CA PHE A 42 -4.94 -3.77 15.38
C PHE A 42 -4.44 -5.21 15.18
N ILE A 43 -3.40 -5.61 15.91
CA ILE A 43 -2.81 -6.96 15.78
C ILE A 43 -3.82 -8.02 16.22
N ALA A 44 -4.55 -7.80 17.32
CA ALA A 44 -5.59 -8.71 17.77
C ALA A 44 -6.69 -8.90 16.72
N ALA A 45 -7.20 -7.80 16.15
CA ALA A 45 -8.24 -7.84 15.11
C ALA A 45 -7.73 -8.51 13.82
N LEU A 46 -6.53 -8.17 13.37
CA LEU A 46 -5.91 -8.77 12.18
C LEU A 46 -5.75 -10.30 12.33
N HIS A 47 -5.28 -10.75 13.49
CA HIS A 47 -5.08 -12.18 13.77
C HIS A 47 -6.43 -12.92 13.91
N ALA A 48 -7.41 -12.32 14.60
CA ALA A 48 -8.75 -12.91 14.76
C ALA A 48 -9.49 -13.06 13.42
N ALA A 49 -9.34 -12.08 12.53
CA ALA A 49 -9.88 -12.15 11.17
C ALA A 49 -9.09 -13.08 10.24
N GLN A 50 -7.90 -13.52 10.65
CA GLN A 50 -6.91 -14.14 9.77
C GLN A 50 -6.67 -13.30 8.51
N GLY A 51 -6.71 -11.97 8.66
CA GLY A 51 -6.51 -11.03 7.56
C GLY A 51 -5.05 -10.95 7.14
N THR A 52 -4.72 -10.07 6.21
CA THR A 52 -3.32 -9.81 5.83
C THR A 52 -3.08 -8.32 5.70
N TRP A 53 -2.07 -7.84 6.42
CA TRP A 53 -1.55 -6.49 6.25
C TRP A 53 -0.55 -6.43 5.09
N LEU A 54 -0.88 -5.64 4.07
CA LEU A 54 0.05 -5.31 2.99
C LEU A 54 0.95 -4.14 3.41
N PHE A 55 2.26 -4.36 3.36
CA PHE A 55 3.27 -3.35 3.63
C PHE A 55 4.13 -3.15 2.38
N SER A 56 4.12 -1.95 1.81
CA SER A 56 4.76 -1.71 0.51
C SER A 56 6.20 -1.21 0.63
N HIS A 57 6.95 -1.30 -0.48
CA HIS A 57 8.25 -0.63 -0.58
C HIS A 57 8.12 0.89 -0.43
N MET A 58 6.94 1.46 -0.67
CA MET A 58 6.69 2.89 -0.50
C MET A 58 6.62 3.26 0.98
N ASN A 59 5.96 2.44 1.82
CA ASN A 59 6.03 2.62 3.27
C ASN A 59 7.49 2.64 3.74
N LEU A 60 8.31 1.70 3.26
CA LEU A 60 9.74 1.64 3.59
C LEU A 60 10.53 2.84 3.07
N SER A 61 10.25 3.29 1.85
CA SER A 61 10.93 4.44 1.24
C SER A 61 10.67 5.73 2.00
N GLU A 62 9.46 5.94 2.53
CA GLU A 62 9.17 7.11 3.35
C GLU A 62 9.97 7.16 4.67
N PHE A 63 10.32 6.00 5.24
CA PHE A 63 11.19 5.95 6.41
C PHE A 63 12.60 6.46 6.13
N THR A 64 13.07 6.47 4.86
CA THR A 64 14.36 7.10 4.51
C THR A 64 14.37 8.61 4.81
N ALA A 65 13.19 9.25 4.81
CA ALA A 65 13.02 10.67 5.15
C ALA A 65 12.99 10.92 6.66
N MET A 66 12.90 9.86 7.45
CA MET A 66 12.90 9.93 8.90
C MET A 66 14.31 9.85 9.45
N ARG A 67 14.49 10.42 10.66
CA ARG A 67 15.74 10.33 11.43
C ARG A 67 15.54 9.70 12.80
N ASP A 68 14.32 9.28 13.10
CA ASP A 68 13.95 8.78 14.42
C ASP A 68 14.05 7.25 14.46
N ILE A 69 15.22 6.76 14.85
CA ILE A 69 15.50 5.33 15.04
C ILE A 69 14.53 4.68 16.06
N PRO A 70 14.15 5.32 17.18
CA PRO A 70 13.09 4.82 18.05
C PRO A 70 11.78 4.48 17.31
N THR A 71 11.23 5.40 16.51
CA THR A 71 10.02 5.10 15.71
C THR A 71 10.25 3.93 14.75
N ALA A 72 11.40 3.86 14.06
CA ALA A 72 11.70 2.74 13.17
C ALA A 72 11.67 1.39 13.90
N ARG A 73 12.24 1.31 15.10
CA ARG A 73 12.22 0.09 15.93
C ARG A 73 10.81 -0.27 16.41
N SER A 74 9.97 0.71 16.70
CA SER A 74 8.57 0.47 17.03
C SER A 74 7.81 -0.13 15.85
N VAL A 75 8.08 0.33 14.62
CA VAL A 75 7.49 -0.23 13.39
C VAL A 75 7.99 -1.66 13.15
N GLU A 76 9.28 -1.93 13.34
CA GLU A 76 9.84 -3.29 13.27
C GLU A 76 9.16 -4.23 14.28
N THR A 77 8.89 -3.73 15.49
CA THR A 77 8.15 -4.48 16.52
C THR A 77 6.71 -4.76 16.07
N LEU A 78 6.03 -3.78 15.47
CA LEU A 78 4.69 -3.97 14.92
C LEU A 78 4.67 -5.02 13.80
N LEU A 79 5.65 -4.97 12.88
CA LEU A 79 5.82 -5.97 11.81
C LEU A 79 6.09 -7.37 12.38
N GLN A 80 6.95 -7.48 13.40
CA GLN A 80 7.22 -8.74 14.10
C GLN A 80 5.94 -9.34 14.70
N ARG A 81 5.09 -8.49 15.28
CA ARG A 81 3.81 -8.88 15.89
C ARG A 81 2.75 -9.28 14.86
N ALA A 82 2.79 -8.70 13.66
CA ALA A 82 1.85 -9.01 12.59
C ALA A 82 2.12 -10.37 11.91
N PHE A 83 3.29 -10.99 12.14
CA PHE A 83 3.59 -12.30 11.58
C PHE A 83 2.63 -13.39 12.14
N PRO A 84 2.09 -14.30 11.30
CA PRO A 84 2.34 -14.49 9.87
C PRO A 84 1.43 -13.70 8.92
N TYR A 85 0.55 -12.86 9.44
CA TYR A 85 -0.53 -12.14 8.77
C TYR A 85 -0.07 -10.82 8.11
N PHE A 86 1.09 -10.85 7.46
CA PHE A 86 1.64 -9.73 6.70
C PHE A 86 2.23 -10.19 5.37
N TYR A 87 2.27 -9.26 4.41
CA TYR A 87 2.75 -9.45 3.06
C TYR A 87 3.57 -8.21 2.62
N VAL A 88 4.76 -8.43 2.05
CA VAL A 88 5.59 -7.35 1.50
C VAL A 88 5.24 -7.10 0.05
N LEU A 89 4.73 -5.89 -0.23
CA LEU A 89 4.20 -5.49 -1.53
C LEU A 89 5.22 -4.69 -2.35
N ASP A 90 5.51 -5.18 -3.55
CA ASP A 90 6.10 -4.37 -4.62
C ASP A 90 4.99 -3.86 -5.55
N THR A 91 4.68 -2.58 -5.47
CA THR A 91 3.61 -1.99 -6.28
C THR A 91 3.91 -2.05 -7.79
N VAL A 92 5.14 -2.31 -8.22
CA VAL A 92 5.48 -2.52 -9.63
C VAL A 92 5.42 -4.01 -9.98
N SER A 93 6.17 -4.84 -9.24
CA SER A 93 6.35 -6.26 -9.58
C SER A 93 5.12 -7.11 -9.26
N ASP A 94 4.35 -6.75 -8.24
CA ASP A 94 3.19 -7.53 -7.80
C ASP A 94 1.89 -7.09 -8.48
N THR A 95 1.84 -5.87 -9.02
CA THR A 95 0.65 -5.35 -9.70
C THR A 95 0.09 -6.31 -10.77
N PRO A 96 0.88 -6.97 -11.63
CA PRO A 96 0.37 -8.00 -12.55
C PRO A 96 -0.32 -9.19 -11.88
N TYR A 97 0.09 -9.60 -10.67
CA TYR A 97 -0.50 -10.73 -9.94
C TYR A 97 -1.86 -10.39 -9.35
N PHE A 98 -2.03 -9.13 -8.96
CA PHE A 98 -3.28 -8.62 -8.45
C PHE A 98 -4.20 -8.05 -9.54
N ARG A 99 -3.71 -7.91 -10.77
CA ARG A 99 -4.54 -7.49 -11.89
C ARG A 99 -5.53 -8.59 -12.22
N GLU A 100 -6.80 -8.23 -12.17
CA GLU A 100 -7.88 -9.01 -12.77
C GLU A 100 -7.66 -9.04 -14.30
N ASP A 101 -6.87 -9.99 -14.79
CA ASP A 101 -6.88 -10.31 -16.23
C ASP A 101 -8.25 -10.91 -16.62
N GLN A 102 -9.02 -11.41 -15.64
CA GLN A 102 -10.43 -11.78 -15.73
C GLN A 102 -11.17 -11.48 -14.42
N ALA A 103 -12.26 -10.72 -14.49
CA ALA A 103 -13.18 -10.54 -13.36
C ALA A 103 -13.59 -11.93 -12.81
N GLY A 104 -13.35 -12.16 -11.52
CA GLY A 104 -13.79 -13.38 -10.83
C GLY A 104 -12.81 -14.56 -10.80
N ARG A 105 -11.55 -14.39 -11.23
CA ARG A 105 -10.49 -15.37 -10.95
C ARG A 105 -9.26 -14.67 -10.36
N PRO A 106 -9.02 -14.77 -9.03
CA PRO A 106 -7.76 -14.31 -8.48
C PRO A 106 -6.62 -15.06 -9.17
N GLY A 107 -5.57 -14.34 -9.57
CA GLY A 107 -4.32 -14.94 -10.01
C GLY A 107 -3.78 -15.94 -8.97
N PRO A 108 -2.85 -16.84 -9.35
CA PRO A 108 -2.32 -17.83 -8.42
C PRO A 108 -1.77 -17.15 -7.16
N PRO A 109 -2.00 -17.70 -5.96
CA PRO A 109 -1.65 -17.10 -4.67
C PRO A 109 -0.13 -17.05 -4.39
N GLU A 110 0.69 -17.43 -5.37
CA GLU A 110 2.15 -17.44 -5.33
C GLU A 110 2.65 -16.21 -6.09
N ALA A 111 2.76 -15.10 -5.36
CA ALA A 111 3.42 -13.91 -5.86
C ALA A 111 4.93 -14.18 -6.04
N PRO A 112 5.67 -13.37 -6.81
CA PRO A 112 7.02 -13.71 -7.23
C PRO A 112 7.98 -13.74 -6.03
N ASP A 113 8.69 -14.85 -5.88
CA ASP A 113 9.74 -15.06 -4.86
C ASP A 113 10.98 -14.16 -5.06
N THR A 114 10.94 -13.20 -6.00
CA THR A 114 12.09 -12.40 -6.43
C THR A 114 12.13 -10.99 -5.83
N HIS A 115 11.16 -10.62 -4.99
CA HIS A 115 11.12 -9.28 -4.44
C HIS A 115 12.25 -9.04 -3.41
N TRP A 116 12.92 -7.89 -3.49
CA TRP A 116 14.10 -7.60 -2.67
C TRP A 116 13.79 -7.49 -1.17
N MET A 117 12.62 -6.94 -0.76
CA MET A 117 12.24 -6.92 0.66
C MET A 117 12.02 -8.34 1.18
N LEU A 118 11.44 -9.23 0.36
CA LEU A 118 11.22 -10.63 0.76
C LEU A 118 12.55 -11.36 0.90
N ARG A 119 13.50 -11.07 0.01
CA ARG A 119 14.86 -11.59 0.09
C ARG A 119 15.58 -11.11 1.35
N ASP A 120 15.52 -9.82 1.66
CA ASP A 120 16.12 -9.26 2.88
C ASP A 120 15.52 -9.90 4.14
N LEU A 121 14.20 -10.07 4.21
CA LEU A 121 13.54 -10.79 5.32
C LEU A 121 13.95 -12.27 5.38
N CYS A 122 14.21 -12.91 4.24
CA CYS A 122 14.74 -14.27 4.18
C CYS A 122 16.14 -14.35 4.78
N ASP A 123 17.03 -13.44 4.40
CA ASP A 123 18.39 -13.37 4.93
C ASP A 123 18.38 -13.12 6.45
N ARG A 124 17.49 -12.25 6.94
CA ARG A 124 17.29 -12.03 8.40
C ARG A 124 16.75 -13.27 9.10
N ALA A 125 15.86 -14.03 8.47
CA ALA A 125 15.36 -15.28 9.02
C ALA A 125 16.47 -16.33 9.13
N VAL A 126 17.37 -16.42 8.14
CA VAL A 126 18.57 -17.29 8.22
C VAL A 126 19.42 -16.93 9.42
N ILE A 127 19.74 -15.63 9.60
CA ILE A 127 20.53 -15.13 10.73
C ILE A 127 19.87 -15.48 12.08
N SER A 128 18.55 -15.53 12.11
CA SER A 128 17.75 -15.76 13.32
C SER A 128 17.43 -17.23 13.58
N GLY A 129 18.13 -18.16 12.92
CA GLY A 129 17.90 -19.59 13.11
C GLY A 129 16.58 -20.10 12.53
N GLY A 130 16.07 -19.43 11.48
CA GLY A 130 14.87 -19.82 10.75
C GLY A 130 13.56 -19.25 11.30
N THR A 131 13.62 -18.26 12.18
CA THR A 131 12.44 -17.51 12.65
C THR A 131 12.32 -16.16 11.96
N PHE A 132 11.09 -15.67 11.78
CA PHE A 132 10.87 -14.33 11.24
C PHE A 132 11.56 -13.28 12.12
N ASN A 133 12.26 -12.34 11.49
CA ASN A 133 12.95 -11.28 12.20
C ASN A 133 12.89 -9.97 11.40
N ALA A 134 12.11 -9.01 11.92
CA ALA A 134 12.01 -7.66 11.38
C ALA A 134 13.08 -6.70 11.94
N HIS A 135 13.99 -7.15 12.82
CA HIS A 135 15.02 -6.31 13.41
C HIS A 135 15.86 -5.61 12.34
N ARG A 136 15.99 -4.29 12.47
CA ARG A 136 16.67 -3.38 11.53
C ARG A 136 16.04 -3.26 10.15
N PHE A 137 14.92 -3.93 9.86
CA PHE A 137 14.28 -3.85 8.54
C PHE A 137 13.90 -2.41 8.14
N ILE A 138 13.47 -1.60 9.11
CA ILE A 138 13.14 -0.18 8.88
C ILE A 138 14.34 0.71 9.22
N SER A 139 15.06 0.39 10.28
CA SER A 139 16.20 1.18 10.76
C SER A 139 17.31 1.26 9.71
N ASP A 140 17.53 0.20 8.93
CA ASP A 140 18.54 0.20 7.85
C ASP A 140 18.18 1.23 6.76
N ALA A 141 16.90 1.49 6.48
CA ALA A 141 16.49 2.54 5.54
C ALA A 141 16.86 3.96 6.03
N ILE A 142 16.87 4.17 7.36
CA ILE A 142 17.34 5.42 7.98
C ILE A 142 18.87 5.48 7.98
N ASP A 143 19.54 4.38 8.35
CA ASP A 143 21.01 4.32 8.39
C ASP A 143 21.63 4.55 6.99
N HIS A 144 20.92 4.17 5.93
CA HIS A 144 21.30 4.39 4.53
C HIS A 144 20.57 5.58 3.87
N ALA A 145 20.00 6.50 4.65
CA ALA A 145 19.23 7.64 4.12
C ALA A 145 20.03 8.50 3.13
N ASP A 146 21.34 8.68 3.34
CA ASP A 146 22.17 9.48 2.43
C ASP A 146 22.24 8.88 1.01
N GLU A 147 22.16 7.55 0.88
CA GLU A 147 22.15 6.84 -0.41
C GLU A 147 20.73 6.74 -1.00
N LEU A 148 19.72 6.52 -0.15
CA LEU A 148 18.35 6.24 -0.58
C LEU A 148 17.52 7.51 -0.82
N MET A 149 17.76 8.58 -0.06
CA MET A 149 17.00 9.83 -0.17
C MET A 149 17.05 10.45 -1.57
N PRO A 150 18.21 10.55 -2.25
CA PRO A 150 18.24 11.10 -3.61
C PRO A 150 17.39 10.30 -4.59
N ILE A 151 17.34 8.97 -4.44
CA ILE A 151 16.54 8.06 -5.27
C ILE A 151 15.06 8.29 -5.00
N PHE A 152 14.66 8.35 -3.73
CA PHE A 152 13.27 8.59 -3.33
C PHE A 152 12.76 9.96 -3.80
N GLU A 153 13.56 11.01 -3.61
CA GLU A 153 13.24 12.36 -4.09
C GLU A 153 13.16 12.43 -5.61
N GLN A 154 14.02 11.71 -6.32
CA GLN A 154 13.96 11.63 -7.78
C GLN A 154 12.68 10.94 -8.26
N MET A 155 12.33 9.81 -7.65
CA MET A 155 11.08 9.09 -7.94
C MET A 155 9.86 9.99 -7.75
N LYS A 156 9.75 10.71 -6.62
CA LYS A 156 8.63 11.64 -6.37
C LYS A 156 8.51 12.68 -7.47
N ARG A 157 9.62 13.32 -7.85
CA ARG A 157 9.65 14.32 -8.92
C ARG A 157 9.27 13.74 -10.27
N ASP A 158 9.78 12.56 -10.62
CA ASP A 158 9.50 11.93 -11.90
C ASP A 158 8.02 11.57 -12.03
N ILE A 159 7.42 11.02 -10.97
CA ILE A 159 5.98 10.73 -10.93
C ILE A 159 5.18 12.03 -11.01
N ALA A 160 5.52 13.05 -10.22
CA ALA A 160 4.81 14.32 -10.21
C ALA A 160 4.89 15.04 -11.58
N ASN A 161 6.06 15.02 -12.22
CA ASN A 161 6.28 15.57 -13.55
C ASN A 161 5.50 14.80 -14.60
N HIS A 162 5.53 13.47 -14.56
CA HIS A 162 4.79 12.63 -15.49
C HIS A 162 3.28 12.84 -15.39
N ILE A 163 2.74 12.86 -14.17
CA ILE A 163 1.32 13.15 -13.91
C ILE A 163 0.97 14.57 -14.35
N THR A 164 1.82 15.56 -14.06
CA THR A 164 1.62 16.94 -14.52
C THR A 164 1.58 17.03 -16.04
N ALA A 165 2.48 16.32 -16.74
CA ALA A 165 2.50 16.28 -18.20
C ALA A 165 1.25 15.60 -18.78
N ILE A 166 0.81 14.46 -18.21
CA ILE A 166 -0.45 13.80 -18.58
C ILE A 166 -1.61 14.79 -18.38
N ARG A 167 -1.68 15.42 -17.22
CA ARG A 167 -2.70 16.42 -16.89
C ARG A 167 -2.71 17.56 -17.89
N GLN A 168 -1.56 18.13 -18.24
CA GLN A 168 -1.48 19.20 -19.24
C GLN A 168 -1.94 18.74 -20.62
N ALA A 169 -1.53 17.55 -21.06
CA ALA A 169 -1.91 17.00 -22.36
C ALA A 169 -3.42 16.69 -22.45
N VAL A 170 -3.99 16.16 -21.36
CA VAL A 170 -5.42 15.83 -21.26
C VAL A 170 -6.27 17.09 -21.07
N PHE A 171 -5.86 18.01 -20.20
CA PHE A 171 -6.60 19.25 -19.92
C PHE A 171 -6.48 20.31 -21.01
N ALA A 172 -5.49 20.22 -21.90
CA ALA A 172 -5.40 21.10 -23.07
C ALA A 172 -6.50 20.82 -24.13
N ASN A 173 -7.11 19.62 -24.11
CA ASN A 173 -7.88 19.12 -25.25
C ASN A 173 -9.34 18.74 -24.97
N GLN A 174 -9.87 18.80 -23.74
CA GLN A 174 -11.23 18.31 -23.46
C GLN A 174 -12.06 19.11 -22.44
N ASP A 175 -13.36 19.23 -22.74
CA ASP A 175 -14.42 19.65 -21.82
C ASP A 175 -14.64 18.56 -20.75
N ARG A 176 -13.81 18.70 -19.72
CA ARG A 176 -13.55 18.00 -18.45
C ARG A 176 -14.56 17.08 -17.74
N ARG A 177 -15.67 16.61 -18.32
CA ARG A 177 -16.73 15.98 -17.50
C ARG A 177 -16.91 14.48 -17.61
N THR A 178 -16.28 13.82 -18.57
CA THR A 178 -16.50 12.39 -18.75
C THR A 178 -15.25 11.75 -19.35
N LEU A 179 -14.37 11.21 -18.50
CA LEU A 179 -13.84 9.91 -18.86
C LEU A 179 -15.09 9.07 -19.14
N VAL A 180 -15.28 8.62 -20.38
CA VAL A 180 -16.31 7.63 -20.67
C VAL A 180 -15.58 6.32 -20.51
N PRO A 181 -15.71 5.66 -19.34
CA PRO A 181 -14.98 4.44 -19.13
C PRO A 181 -15.45 3.44 -20.19
N ASP A 182 -14.51 2.93 -20.98
CA ASP A 182 -14.82 1.85 -21.89
C ASP A 182 -14.72 0.54 -21.11
N ARG A 183 -15.66 -0.38 -21.33
CA ARG A 183 -15.67 -1.72 -20.72
C ARG A 183 -14.42 -2.54 -21.03
N TYR A 184 -13.63 -2.13 -22.02
CA TYR A 184 -12.34 -2.73 -22.36
C TYR A 184 -11.16 -2.11 -21.58
N MET A 185 -11.37 -1.02 -20.85
CA MET A 185 -10.37 -0.46 -19.95
C MET A 185 -10.26 -1.32 -18.70
N ARG A 186 -9.03 -1.54 -18.25
CA ARG A 186 -8.79 -2.20 -16.97
C ARG A 186 -9.24 -1.26 -15.85
N LEU A 187 -9.78 -1.81 -14.77
CA LEU A 187 -10.16 -1.04 -13.59
C LEU A 187 -9.01 -0.16 -13.09
N ILE A 188 -7.77 -0.68 -13.13
CA ILE A 188 -6.60 0.10 -12.72
C ILE A 188 -6.38 1.36 -13.54
N ASP A 189 -6.67 1.31 -14.84
CA ASP A 189 -6.53 2.46 -15.71
C ASP A 189 -7.68 3.45 -15.46
N ILE A 190 -8.92 2.95 -15.33
CA ILE A 190 -10.08 3.79 -15.01
C ILE A 190 -9.86 4.52 -13.68
N PHE A 191 -9.51 3.79 -12.62
CA PHE A 191 -9.33 4.35 -11.29
C PHE A 191 -8.15 5.32 -11.22
N LYS A 192 -7.04 4.99 -11.89
CA LYS A 192 -5.90 5.89 -12.07
C LYS A 192 -6.34 7.22 -12.69
N GLU A 193 -7.06 7.20 -13.81
CA GLU A 193 -7.54 8.42 -14.45
C GLU A 193 -8.49 9.19 -13.53
N GLU A 194 -9.43 8.50 -12.88
CA GLU A 194 -10.42 9.12 -11.98
C GLU A 194 -9.78 9.79 -10.75
N LEU A 195 -8.72 9.23 -10.18
CA LEU A 195 -7.93 9.84 -9.11
C LEU A 195 -7.20 11.11 -9.55
N LEU A 196 -6.86 11.21 -10.84
CA LEU A 196 -6.16 12.36 -11.42
C LEU A 196 -7.10 13.49 -11.83
N VAL A 197 -8.41 13.24 -11.93
CA VAL A 197 -9.40 14.30 -12.17
C VAL A 197 -9.45 15.24 -10.98
N GLU A 198 -9.40 16.54 -11.26
CA GLU A 198 -9.53 17.57 -10.23
C GLU A 198 -10.99 17.96 -10.02
N PRO A 199 -11.35 18.37 -8.79
CA PRO A 199 -12.59 19.09 -8.56
C PRO A 199 -12.72 20.28 -9.52
N ALA A 200 -13.95 20.53 -9.98
CA ALA A 200 -14.25 21.66 -10.85
C ALA A 200 -13.72 22.97 -10.23
N GLY A 201 -12.88 23.71 -10.98
CA GLY A 201 -12.29 24.98 -10.53
C GLY A 201 -10.81 24.93 -10.11
N GLN A 202 -10.18 23.75 -10.05
CA GLN A 202 -8.77 23.61 -9.65
C GLN A 202 -7.81 23.29 -10.81
N ALA A 203 -8.20 23.52 -12.07
CA ALA A 203 -7.50 23.09 -13.30
C ALA A 203 -5.98 23.34 -13.39
N ASN A 204 -5.47 24.27 -12.60
CA ASN A 204 -4.08 24.70 -12.58
C ASN A 204 -3.36 24.30 -11.27
N GLN A 205 -3.96 23.47 -10.43
CA GLN A 205 -3.30 22.99 -9.23
C GLN A 205 -2.17 22.05 -9.63
N ARG A 206 -0.94 22.49 -9.35
CA ARG A 206 0.25 21.67 -9.56
C ARG A 206 0.15 20.40 -8.71
N PHE A 207 0.33 19.26 -9.35
CA PHE A 207 0.54 17.98 -8.68
C PHE A 207 1.95 17.98 -8.07
N ARG A 208 2.03 17.92 -6.75
CA ARG A 208 3.26 18.09 -5.97
C ARG A 208 3.93 16.74 -5.70
N ASP A 209 5.17 16.81 -5.24
CA ASP A 209 5.97 15.65 -4.87
C ASP A 209 5.28 14.81 -3.76
N ASN A 210 4.56 15.43 -2.84
CA ASN A 210 3.78 14.71 -1.83
C ASN A 210 2.56 14.01 -2.44
N ASP A 211 1.85 14.68 -3.37
CA ASP A 211 0.73 14.05 -4.09
C ASP A 211 1.20 12.79 -4.84
N ALA A 212 2.47 12.75 -5.29
CA ALA A 212 3.04 11.58 -5.94
C ALA A 212 3.19 10.39 -4.98
N VAL A 213 3.64 10.61 -3.75
CA VAL A 213 3.75 9.54 -2.75
C VAL A 213 2.36 8.99 -2.44
N ASP A 214 1.46 9.88 -2.05
CA ASP A 214 0.10 9.51 -1.67
C ASP A 214 -0.64 8.78 -2.81
N PHE A 215 -0.41 9.19 -4.07
CA PHE A 215 -0.94 8.52 -5.25
C PHE A 215 -0.44 7.07 -5.38
N VAL A 216 0.86 6.84 -5.20
CA VAL A 216 1.45 5.49 -5.28
C VAL A 216 1.03 4.62 -4.10
N HIS A 217 0.68 5.22 -2.96
CA HIS A 217 0.02 4.50 -1.87
C HIS A 217 -1.42 4.14 -2.26
N ALA A 218 -2.23 5.13 -2.62
CA ALA A 218 -3.66 4.98 -2.83
C ALA A 218 -4.00 4.07 -4.01
N LEU A 219 -3.33 4.23 -5.16
CA LEU A 219 -3.70 3.54 -6.41
C LEU A 219 -3.69 2.01 -6.27
N PRO A 220 -2.57 1.34 -5.90
CA PRO A 220 -2.57 -0.09 -5.68
C PRO A 220 -3.40 -0.44 -4.44
N ALA A 221 -3.19 0.20 -3.29
CA ALA A 221 -3.85 -0.20 -2.04
C ALA A 221 -5.38 -0.28 -2.16
N CYS A 222 -6.01 0.71 -2.81
CA CYS A 222 -7.47 0.75 -2.94
C CYS A 222 -8.04 -0.32 -3.88
N GLN A 223 -7.24 -0.87 -4.80
CA GLN A 223 -7.68 -1.96 -5.67
C GLN A 223 -7.42 -3.33 -5.05
N LEU A 224 -6.34 -3.44 -4.28
CA LEU A 224 -5.93 -4.71 -3.70
C LEU A 224 -6.73 -5.04 -2.44
N CYS A 225 -6.93 -4.04 -1.60
CA CYS A 225 -7.36 -4.26 -0.23
C CYS A 225 -8.89 -4.22 -0.07
N ASP A 226 -9.35 -4.78 1.04
CA ASP A 226 -10.72 -4.58 1.52
C ASP A 226 -10.83 -3.25 2.28
N MET A 227 -9.79 -2.89 3.03
CA MET A 227 -9.74 -1.69 3.86
C MET A 227 -8.39 -0.99 3.76
N VAL A 228 -8.41 0.34 3.69
CA VAL A 228 -7.19 1.16 3.64
C VAL A 228 -7.29 2.35 4.58
N LEU A 229 -6.19 2.67 5.26
CA LEU A 229 -6.01 3.94 5.96
C LEU A 229 -5.12 4.84 5.12
N LEU A 230 -5.66 5.96 4.62
CA LEU A 230 -4.97 6.98 3.84
C LEU A 230 -5.13 8.34 4.53
N ASP A 231 -4.38 9.36 4.12
CA ASP A 231 -4.69 10.71 4.59
C ASP A 231 -6.10 11.17 4.15
N THR A 232 -6.62 12.18 4.84
CA THR A 232 -7.99 12.68 4.61
C THR A 232 -8.23 13.19 3.19
N ALA A 233 -7.24 13.83 2.56
CA ALA A 233 -7.40 14.37 1.21
C ALA A 233 -7.49 13.23 0.18
N TRP A 234 -6.69 12.17 0.36
CA TRP A 234 -6.72 11.01 -0.53
C TRP A 234 -7.93 10.10 -0.29
N CYS A 235 -8.40 9.96 0.94
CA CYS A 235 -9.70 9.33 1.20
C CYS A 235 -10.83 10.02 0.42
N HIS A 236 -10.85 11.36 0.41
CA HIS A 236 -11.84 12.13 -0.33
C HIS A 236 -11.72 11.93 -1.85
N LYS A 237 -10.49 11.92 -2.38
CA LYS A 237 -10.23 11.63 -3.81
C LYS A 237 -10.72 10.24 -4.21
N VAL A 238 -10.41 9.23 -3.41
CA VAL A 238 -10.86 7.86 -3.65
C VAL A 238 -12.39 7.75 -3.61
N ALA A 239 -13.05 8.39 -2.64
CA ALA A 239 -14.51 8.42 -2.56
C ALA A 239 -15.15 9.06 -3.81
N LEU A 240 -14.63 10.20 -4.27
CA LEU A 240 -15.11 10.86 -5.49
C LEU A 240 -14.83 10.06 -6.76
N ALA A 241 -13.66 9.43 -6.87
CA ALA A 241 -13.34 8.53 -7.99
C ALA A 241 -14.31 7.33 -8.02
N THR A 242 -14.51 6.69 -6.86
CA THR A 242 -15.43 5.55 -6.71
C THR A 242 -16.86 5.91 -7.09
N LEU A 243 -17.35 7.08 -6.65
CA LEU A 243 -18.68 7.56 -7.02
C LEU A 243 -18.84 7.69 -8.54
N ARG A 244 -17.89 8.33 -9.21
CA ARG A 244 -17.95 8.56 -10.67
C ARG A 244 -17.86 7.27 -11.47
N ILE A 245 -17.02 6.33 -11.04
CA ILE A 245 -16.93 4.99 -11.65
C ILE A 245 -18.28 4.25 -11.56
N ARG A 246 -18.94 4.34 -10.39
CA ARG A 246 -20.27 3.74 -10.19
C ARG A 246 -21.37 4.44 -10.98
N GLU A 247 -21.33 5.77 -11.07
CA GLU A 247 -22.27 6.56 -11.89
C GLU A 247 -22.12 6.24 -13.39
N ALA A 248 -20.92 5.85 -13.83
CA ALA A 248 -20.67 5.33 -15.17
C ALA A 248 -21.15 3.88 -15.38
N GLY A 249 -21.76 3.25 -14.37
CA GLY A 249 -22.30 1.88 -14.45
C GLY A 249 -21.25 0.78 -14.35
N ILE A 250 -20.05 1.08 -13.87
CA ILE A 250 -19.01 0.06 -13.65
C ILE A 250 -19.10 -0.46 -12.22
N GLU A 251 -19.44 -1.73 -12.10
CA GLU A 251 -19.31 -2.46 -10.84
C GLU A 251 -17.84 -2.86 -10.64
N CYS A 252 -17.26 -2.40 -9.54
CA CYS A 252 -15.90 -2.74 -9.16
C CYS A 252 -15.74 -2.77 -7.64
N LYS A 253 -14.80 -3.61 -7.19
CA LYS A 253 -14.33 -3.60 -5.80
C LYS A 253 -13.26 -2.51 -5.67
N ILE A 254 -13.56 -1.52 -4.83
CA ILE A 254 -12.60 -0.52 -4.35
C ILE A 254 -12.67 -0.57 -2.82
N ALA A 255 -11.51 -0.56 -2.16
CA ALA A 255 -11.38 -0.67 -0.72
C ALA A 255 -12.21 0.39 0.02
N ALA A 256 -12.67 0.04 1.23
CA ALA A 256 -13.17 1.01 2.17
C ALA A 256 -12.02 1.89 2.68
N CYS A 257 -12.09 3.20 2.45
CA CYS A 257 -11.06 4.15 2.86
C CYS A 257 -11.42 4.83 4.18
N TYR A 258 -10.47 4.83 5.10
CA TYR A 258 -10.56 5.50 6.39
C TYR A 258 -9.42 6.52 6.50
N SER A 259 -9.66 7.64 7.18
CA SER A 259 -8.63 8.64 7.46
C SER A 259 -8.27 8.68 8.93
N SER A 260 -7.44 9.65 9.35
CA SER A 260 -7.05 9.83 10.76
C SER A 260 -8.25 9.96 11.72
N ASN A 261 -9.38 10.49 11.26
CA ASN A 261 -10.59 10.60 12.08
C ASN A 261 -11.45 9.33 12.08
N GLY A 262 -11.13 8.36 11.23
CA GLY A 262 -11.87 7.10 11.06
C GLY A 262 -11.08 5.87 11.53
N VAL A 263 -10.05 6.04 12.37
CA VAL A 263 -9.22 4.93 12.88
C VAL A 263 -10.06 3.95 13.71
N ASP A 264 -10.96 4.45 14.54
CA ASP A 264 -11.86 3.59 15.33
C ASP A 264 -12.85 2.81 14.45
N ASP A 265 -13.39 3.45 13.41
CA ASP A 265 -14.29 2.79 12.45
C ASP A 265 -13.53 1.75 11.63
N PHE A 266 -12.29 2.02 11.23
CA PHE A 266 -11.41 1.06 10.56
C PHE A 266 -11.18 -0.18 11.44
N LEU A 267 -10.83 0.01 12.71
CA LEU A 267 -10.61 -1.09 13.64
C LEU A 267 -11.90 -1.88 13.90
N ALA A 268 -13.03 -1.19 14.06
CA ALA A 268 -14.32 -1.84 14.24
C ALA A 268 -14.73 -2.67 13.01
N ALA A 269 -14.47 -2.18 11.80
CA ALA A 269 -14.70 -2.91 10.57
C ALA A 269 -13.81 -4.16 10.49
N LEU A 270 -12.52 -4.05 10.82
CA LEU A 270 -11.62 -5.19 10.85
C LEU A 270 -12.01 -6.22 11.92
N GLU A 271 -12.42 -5.77 13.11
CA GLU A 271 -12.91 -6.62 14.19
C GLU A 271 -14.16 -7.40 13.78
N ALA A 272 -15.04 -6.81 12.98
CA ALA A 272 -16.26 -7.45 12.47
C ALA A 272 -15.97 -8.60 11.48
N GLU A 273 -14.77 -8.68 10.91
CA GLU A 273 -14.32 -9.76 10.02
C GLU A 273 -13.74 -10.98 10.77
N SER A 274 -13.72 -10.94 12.12
CA SER A 274 -13.23 -12.03 12.97
C SER A 274 -14.00 -13.34 12.73
N ARG A 275 -13.28 -14.47 12.65
CA ARG A 275 -13.85 -15.79 12.34
C ARG A 275 -13.90 -16.74 13.55
#